data_AF-A0A1D2R306-F1
#
_entry.id   AF-A0A1D2R306-F1
#
_cell.length_a   1.000
_cell.length_b   1.000
_cell.length_c   1.000
_cell.angle_alpha   90.00
_cell.angle_beta   90.00
_cell.angle_gamma   90.00
#
_symmetry.space_group_name_H-M   'P 1'
#
loop_
_entity.id
_entity.type
_entity.pdbx_description
1 polymer ?
#
loop_
_entity_poly.entity_id
_entity_poly.type
_entity_poly.pdbx_seq_one_letter_code
_entity_poly.pdbx_strand_id
1 'polypeptide(L)'
;MKFVTIAKKDIRKIVREKAFIFVIFSEFLVLSLSVVFATTITSVLSPSEMAIPSHLRVAVVGDSDFYEFLSEAGFAAERQDIFDAMINYNNNFYAAVIVAYNFSGIYEKKDPVRISIYMPEDMRSFIVLSNIKKKLKELESDVREERITYTDAEIFEVVVIEKSDKKTVPIDIIYGILLPLLIISIAVMSGNLVINLVVNEIENKTYDTLISAPVEVSGFIYGKTLVSMFLALLQIIMVVLILNLGNFTINNPFFLIILVLSYTLIFISAAIISSAITKTRDHAQNVFAVFLFPFVAMILPFSFELIEKIGFLINLMPIYLMTSLSVGNINYDIILGVISTAIFSIIIFVLSCRIFREKIQ
;
A
#
# COMPACT_ATOMS: atom_id res chain seq x y z
N MET A 1 16.45 10.05 33.22
CA MET A 1 17.61 10.56 32.47
C MET A 1 18.69 9.52 32.13
N LYS A 2 18.65 8.26 32.63
CA LYS A 2 19.68 7.24 32.30
C LYS A 2 19.46 6.50 30.97
N PHE A 3 18.21 6.27 30.56
CA PHE A 3 17.88 5.54 29.32
C PHE A 3 18.29 6.31 28.04
N VAL A 4 18.18 7.64 28.02
CA VAL A 4 18.59 8.47 26.87
C VAL A 4 20.10 8.38 26.62
N THR A 5 20.89 8.31 27.69
CA THR A 5 22.36 8.17 27.58
C THR A 5 22.76 6.82 26.99
N ILE A 6 22.05 5.74 27.36
CA ILE A 6 22.21 4.41 26.77
C ILE A 6 21.83 4.46 25.28
N ALA A 7 20.69 5.05 24.95
CA ALA A 7 20.25 5.18 23.57
C ALA A 7 21.27 5.94 22.69
N LYS A 8 21.81 7.06 23.19
CA LYS A 8 22.82 7.85 22.47
C LYS A 8 24.13 7.10 22.25
N LYS A 9 24.57 6.27 23.22
CA LYS A 9 25.74 5.39 23.09
C LYS A 9 25.50 4.37 21.96
N ASP A 10 24.35 3.70 21.98
CA ASP A 10 24.02 2.63 21.04
C ASP A 10 23.86 3.17 19.61
N ILE A 11 23.22 4.32 19.41
CA ILE A 11 23.14 4.99 18.09
C ILE A 11 24.54 5.27 17.52
N ARG A 12 25.46 5.80 18.33
CA ARG A 12 26.83 6.11 17.87
C ARG A 12 27.64 4.84 17.55
N LYS A 13 27.28 3.70 18.15
CA LYS A 13 27.88 2.40 17.81
C LYS A 13 27.33 1.90 16.47
N ILE A 14 26.01 1.93 16.29
CA ILE A 14 25.33 1.50 15.06
C ILE A 14 25.79 2.31 13.84
N VAL A 15 25.86 3.64 13.94
CA VAL A 15 26.31 4.50 12.83
C VAL A 15 27.76 4.21 12.43
N ARG A 16 28.60 3.68 13.34
CA ARG A 16 29.97 3.26 13.01
C ARG A 16 30.02 1.87 12.37
N GLU A 17 29.03 1.02 12.60
CA GLU A 17 28.89 -0.26 11.93
C GLU A 17 28.30 -0.06 10.52
N LYS A 18 29.19 -0.01 9.51
CA LYS A 18 28.81 0.18 8.10
C LYS A 18 27.73 -0.79 7.63
N ALA A 19 27.70 -2.02 8.18
CA ALA A 19 26.74 -3.05 7.82
C ALA A 19 25.28 -2.57 7.93
N PHE A 20 24.93 -1.85 9.01
CA PHE A 20 23.56 -1.37 9.18
C PHE A 20 23.20 -0.30 8.16
N ILE A 21 24.14 0.59 7.84
CA ILE A 21 23.97 1.60 6.78
C ILE A 21 23.76 0.93 5.42
N PHE A 22 24.50 -0.14 5.12
CA PHE A 22 24.33 -0.90 3.88
C PHE A 22 22.95 -1.53 3.76
N VAL A 23 22.39 -2.06 4.85
CA VAL A 23 21.03 -2.63 4.82
C VAL A 23 19.99 -1.54 4.54
N ILE A 24 20.04 -0.42 5.25
CA ILE A 24 19.13 0.72 4.99
C ILE A 24 19.28 1.23 3.55
N PHE A 25 20.52 1.36 3.07
CA PHE A 25 20.80 1.79 1.71
C PHE A 25 20.24 0.80 0.68
N SER A 26 20.38 -0.50 0.92
CA SER A 26 19.84 -1.54 0.02
C SER A 26 18.31 -1.49 -0.04
N GLU A 27 17.63 -1.23 1.08
CA GLU A 27 16.18 -1.09 1.15
C GLU A 27 15.70 0.12 0.31
N PHE A 28 16.37 1.26 0.46
CA PHE A 28 16.06 2.44 -0.35
C PHE A 28 16.38 2.26 -1.83
N LEU A 29 17.46 1.55 -2.16
CA LEU A 29 17.81 1.22 -3.54
C LEU A 29 16.72 0.37 -4.18
N VAL A 30 16.24 -0.67 -3.48
CA VAL A 30 15.15 -1.53 -3.95
C VAL A 30 13.88 -0.70 -4.16
N LEU A 31 13.48 0.12 -3.19
CA LEU A 31 12.30 0.99 -3.32
C LEU A 31 12.42 1.95 -4.51
N SER A 32 13.57 2.63 -4.64
CA SER A 32 13.79 3.59 -5.73
C SER A 32 13.74 2.91 -7.09
N LEU A 33 14.33 1.73 -7.24
CA LEU A 33 14.25 0.95 -8.47
C LEU A 33 12.81 0.53 -8.74
N SER A 34 12.09 0.00 -7.75
CA SER A 34 10.70 -0.42 -7.91
C SER A 34 9.77 0.71 -8.35
N VAL A 35 9.94 1.92 -7.80
CA VAL A 35 9.22 3.12 -8.22
C VAL A 35 9.50 3.44 -9.69
N VAL A 36 10.77 3.47 -10.09
CA VAL A 36 11.16 3.72 -11.49
C VAL A 36 10.60 2.64 -12.43
N PHE A 37 10.69 1.36 -12.05
CA PHE A 37 10.14 0.25 -12.82
C PHE A 37 8.64 0.39 -13.00
N ALA A 38 7.89 0.67 -11.93
CA ALA A 38 6.45 0.83 -12.02
C ALA A 38 6.03 2.00 -12.92
N THR A 39 6.75 3.13 -12.84
CA THR A 39 6.49 4.29 -13.72
C THR A 39 6.90 4.03 -15.17
N THR A 40 7.95 3.23 -15.40
CA THR A 40 8.45 2.93 -16.74
C THR A 40 7.57 1.90 -17.43
N ILE A 41 7.19 0.83 -16.73
CA ILE A 41 6.29 -0.21 -17.24
C ILE A 41 4.95 0.41 -17.66
N THR A 42 4.42 1.35 -16.88
CA THR A 42 3.17 2.04 -17.23
C THR A 42 3.29 3.00 -18.41
N SER A 43 4.45 3.61 -18.62
CA SER A 43 4.68 4.43 -19.81
C SER A 43 4.88 3.61 -21.09
N VAL A 44 5.40 2.38 -20.96
CA VAL A 44 5.78 1.53 -22.10
C VAL A 44 4.67 0.55 -22.46
N LEU A 45 4.02 -0.09 -21.48
CA LEU A 45 2.78 -0.81 -21.73
C LEU A 45 1.66 0.21 -21.85
N SER A 46 1.36 0.61 -23.08
CA SER A 46 0.09 1.25 -23.39
C SER A 46 -1.01 0.25 -23.00
N PRO A 47 -1.82 0.48 -21.94
CA PRO A 47 -2.78 -0.52 -21.45
C PRO A 47 -3.86 -0.83 -22.50
N SER A 48 -3.94 -0.03 -23.56
CA SER A 48 -4.67 -0.21 -24.80
C SER A 48 -4.29 -1.45 -25.64
N GLU A 49 -3.25 -2.19 -25.25
CA GLU A 49 -2.82 -3.44 -25.89
C GLU A 49 -3.17 -4.68 -25.04
N MET A 50 -3.59 -4.51 -23.79
CA MET A 50 -4.11 -5.61 -22.99
C MET A 50 -5.57 -5.88 -23.34
N ALA A 51 -5.87 -7.12 -23.75
CA ALA A 51 -7.23 -7.58 -23.95
C ALA A 51 -8.05 -7.38 -22.66
N ILE A 52 -9.26 -6.83 -22.81
CA ILE A 52 -10.21 -6.69 -21.70
C ILE A 52 -10.53 -8.11 -21.21
N PRO A 53 -10.29 -8.42 -19.94
CA PRO A 53 -10.67 -9.72 -19.40
C PRO A 53 -12.17 -9.94 -19.61
N SER A 54 -12.56 -11.08 -20.19
CA SER A 54 -13.96 -11.39 -20.56
C SER A 54 -14.96 -11.36 -19.40
N HIS A 55 -14.48 -11.33 -18.15
CA HIS A 55 -15.30 -11.22 -16.94
C HIS A 55 -15.56 -9.77 -16.50
N LEU A 56 -14.90 -8.76 -17.08
CA LEU A 56 -15.14 -7.36 -16.78
C LEU A 56 -16.36 -6.86 -17.55
N ARG A 57 -17.52 -6.89 -16.90
CA ARG A 57 -18.78 -6.36 -17.43
C ARG A 57 -18.86 -4.85 -17.22
N VAL A 58 -19.34 -4.14 -18.23
CA VAL A 58 -19.51 -2.68 -18.19
C VAL A 58 -20.98 -2.35 -18.43
N ALA A 59 -21.58 -1.56 -17.56
CA ALA A 59 -22.93 -1.09 -17.77
C ALA A 59 -22.92 0.13 -18.71
N VAL A 60 -23.77 0.11 -19.72
CA VAL A 60 -23.95 1.21 -20.67
C VAL A 60 -25.33 1.83 -20.50
N VAL A 61 -25.35 3.14 -20.25
CA VAL A 61 -26.57 3.92 -20.03
C VAL A 61 -26.69 4.97 -21.14
N GLY A 62 -27.83 4.98 -21.83
CA GLY A 62 -28.15 5.97 -22.87
C GLY A 62 -28.47 5.36 -24.24
N ASP A 63 -27.89 5.95 -25.28
CA ASP A 63 -28.19 5.64 -26.69
C ASP A 63 -27.80 4.21 -27.10
N SER A 64 -28.61 3.60 -27.97
CA SER A 64 -28.39 2.25 -28.51
C SER A 64 -27.10 2.15 -29.33
N ASP A 65 -26.80 3.20 -30.08
CA ASP A 65 -25.69 3.23 -31.02
C ASP A 65 -24.34 3.22 -30.27
N PHE A 66 -24.32 3.76 -29.05
CA PHE A 66 -23.13 3.74 -28.19
C PHE A 66 -22.88 2.35 -27.59
N TYR A 67 -23.95 1.63 -27.27
CA TYR A 67 -23.87 0.24 -26.82
C TYR A 67 -23.28 -0.66 -27.92
N GLU A 68 -23.76 -0.49 -29.16
CA GLU A 68 -23.27 -1.27 -30.31
C GLU A 68 -21.79 -1.02 -30.57
N PHE A 69 -21.37 0.26 -30.57
CA PHE A 69 -19.96 0.66 -30.67
C PHE A 69 -19.06 -0.02 -29.62
N LEU A 70 -19.48 -0.04 -28.34
CA LEU A 70 -18.71 -0.68 -27.27
C LEU A 70 -18.69 -2.21 -27.41
N SER A 71 -19.79 -2.81 -27.86
CA SER A 71 -19.87 -4.26 -28.11
C SER A 71 -18.94 -4.68 -29.26
N GLU A 72 -18.91 -3.91 -30.36
CA GLU A 72 -17.99 -4.13 -31.48
C GLU A 72 -16.53 -3.92 -31.10
N ALA A 73 -16.26 -2.98 -30.18
CA ALA A 73 -14.94 -2.76 -29.61
C ALA A 73 -14.47 -3.88 -28.67
N GLY A 74 -15.29 -4.91 -28.43
CA GLY A 74 -14.95 -6.10 -27.65
C GLY A 74 -15.19 -5.96 -26.14
N PHE A 75 -15.96 -4.96 -25.70
CA PHE A 75 -16.36 -4.85 -24.29
C PHE A 75 -17.56 -5.78 -24.00
N ALA A 76 -17.57 -6.42 -22.83
CA ALA A 76 -18.76 -7.09 -22.30
C ALA A 76 -19.76 -6.05 -21.77
N ALA A 77 -20.33 -5.27 -22.71
CA ALA A 77 -21.27 -4.21 -22.43
C ALA A 77 -22.67 -4.80 -22.16
N GLU A 78 -23.36 -4.31 -21.12
CA GLU A 78 -24.77 -4.60 -20.86
C GLU A 78 -25.55 -3.29 -20.75
N ARG A 79 -26.65 -3.18 -21.49
CA ARG A 79 -27.51 -2.00 -21.43
C ARG A 79 -28.34 -2.03 -20.15
N GLN A 80 -28.29 -0.95 -19.38
CA GLN A 80 -29.02 -0.80 -18.13
C GLN A 80 -29.56 0.62 -17.99
N ASP A 81 -30.62 0.77 -17.20
CA ASP A 81 -31.06 2.09 -16.75
C ASP A 81 -30.11 2.65 -15.69
N ILE A 82 -30.01 3.98 -15.58
CA ILE A 82 -29.00 4.64 -14.74
C ILE A 82 -29.09 4.22 -13.26
N PHE A 83 -30.31 3.99 -12.78
CA PHE A 83 -30.57 3.61 -11.39
C PHE A 83 -30.12 2.17 -11.11
N ASP A 84 -30.49 1.23 -11.98
CA ASP A 84 -30.10 -0.18 -11.86
C ASP A 84 -28.61 -0.38 -12.11
N ALA A 85 -28.02 0.37 -13.04
CA ALA A 85 -26.59 0.38 -13.29
C ALA A 85 -25.80 0.82 -12.04
N MET A 86 -26.22 1.89 -11.36
CA MET A 86 -25.56 2.36 -10.13
C MET A 86 -25.73 1.38 -8.95
N ILE A 87 -26.89 0.73 -8.81
CA ILE A 87 -27.12 -0.29 -7.78
C ILE A 87 -26.20 -1.49 -8.01
N ASN A 88 -26.18 -2.01 -9.24
CA ASN A 88 -25.37 -3.17 -9.60
C ASN A 88 -23.87 -2.85 -9.57
N TYR A 89 -23.49 -1.63 -9.89
CA TYR A 89 -22.14 -1.11 -9.70
C TYR A 89 -21.72 -1.11 -8.22
N ASN A 90 -22.55 -0.59 -7.31
CA ASN A 90 -22.26 -0.62 -5.87
C ASN A 90 -22.19 -2.04 -5.29
N ASN A 91 -22.87 -3.00 -5.91
CA ASN A 91 -22.82 -4.41 -5.56
C ASN A 91 -21.64 -5.17 -6.23
N ASN A 92 -20.67 -4.46 -6.83
CA ASN A 92 -19.50 -5.02 -7.54
C ASN A 92 -19.84 -5.92 -8.74
N PHE A 93 -21.04 -5.80 -9.32
CA PHE A 93 -21.45 -6.60 -10.49
C PHE A 93 -20.89 -6.04 -11.80
N TYR A 94 -20.78 -4.70 -11.90
CA TYR A 94 -20.17 -4.00 -13.03
C TYR A 94 -18.86 -3.34 -12.62
N ALA A 95 -17.85 -3.44 -13.49
CA ALA A 95 -16.55 -2.81 -13.26
C ALA A 95 -16.56 -1.30 -13.53
N ALA A 96 -17.46 -0.83 -14.39
CA ALA A 96 -17.68 0.58 -14.67
C ALA A 96 -19.11 0.80 -15.18
N VAL A 97 -19.61 2.03 -15.01
CA VAL A 97 -20.86 2.51 -15.62
C VAL A 97 -20.49 3.64 -16.58
N ILE A 98 -20.81 3.48 -17.86
CA ILE A 98 -20.60 4.51 -18.88
C ILE A 98 -21.95 5.11 -19.26
N VAL A 99 -22.03 6.43 -19.18
CA VAL A 99 -23.23 7.20 -19.52
C VAL A 99 -22.92 8.07 -20.73
N ALA A 100 -23.63 7.85 -21.84
CA ALA A 100 -23.52 8.64 -23.05
C ALA A 100 -24.91 8.99 -23.57
N TYR A 101 -25.19 10.29 -23.64
CA TYR A 101 -26.41 10.83 -24.24
C TYR A 101 -26.06 11.58 -25.52
N ASN A 102 -26.93 11.53 -26.53
CA ASN A 102 -26.77 12.16 -27.84
C ASN A 102 -25.60 11.61 -28.68
N PHE A 103 -25.30 10.32 -28.55
CA PHE A 103 -24.37 9.59 -29.41
C PHE A 103 -24.97 9.31 -30.80
N SER A 104 -26.31 9.19 -30.90
CA SER A 104 -26.97 8.93 -32.19
C SER A 104 -26.83 10.10 -33.16
N GLY A 105 -26.33 9.80 -34.36
CA GLY A 105 -26.05 10.78 -35.43
C GLY A 105 -24.75 11.55 -35.23
N ILE A 106 -23.75 10.96 -34.55
CA ILE A 106 -22.45 11.58 -34.30
C ILE A 106 -21.72 12.04 -35.58
N TYR A 107 -21.96 11.40 -36.72
CA TYR A 107 -21.33 11.80 -37.99
C TYR A 107 -21.97 13.08 -38.58
N GLU A 108 -23.24 13.35 -38.26
CA GLU A 108 -24.04 14.42 -38.89
C GLU A 108 -24.21 15.66 -38.01
N LYS A 109 -24.25 15.48 -36.67
CA LYS A 109 -24.53 16.57 -35.72
C LYS A 109 -23.26 17.33 -35.33
N LYS A 110 -23.33 18.66 -35.31
CA LYS A 110 -22.24 19.54 -34.84
C LYS A 110 -22.17 19.70 -33.31
N ASP A 111 -22.93 18.93 -32.54
CA ASP A 111 -22.90 19.04 -31.08
C ASP A 111 -21.82 18.14 -30.47
N PRO A 112 -21.11 18.59 -29.41
CA PRO A 112 -20.17 17.75 -28.70
C PRO A 112 -20.89 16.65 -27.91
N VAL A 113 -20.46 15.41 -28.07
CA VAL A 113 -20.97 14.27 -27.29
C VAL A 113 -20.25 14.22 -25.96
N ARG A 114 -21.00 14.29 -24.86
CA ARG A 114 -20.45 14.17 -23.50
C ARG A 114 -20.61 12.75 -23.00
N ILE A 115 -19.47 12.07 -22.78
CA ILE A 115 -19.42 10.73 -22.21
C ILE A 115 -18.93 10.84 -20.77
N SER A 116 -19.72 10.34 -19.83
CA SER A 116 -19.38 10.30 -18.40
C SER A 116 -19.10 8.86 -17.99
N ILE A 117 -17.92 8.59 -17.44
CA ILE A 117 -17.53 7.24 -17.00
C ILE A 117 -17.40 7.23 -15.48
N TYR A 118 -18.17 6.36 -14.83
CA TYR A 118 -18.11 6.10 -13.40
C TYR A 118 -17.36 4.78 -13.16
N MET A 119 -16.27 4.84 -12.40
CA MET A 119 -15.41 3.68 -12.11
C MET A 119 -14.77 3.79 -10.73
N PRO A 120 -14.44 2.67 -10.06
CA PRO A 120 -13.77 2.70 -8.76
C PRO A 120 -12.29 3.06 -8.93
N GLU A 121 -11.59 3.42 -7.87
CA GLU A 121 -10.13 3.68 -7.89
C GLU A 121 -9.29 2.38 -7.84
N ASP A 122 -9.66 1.36 -8.62
CA ASP A 122 -9.02 0.02 -8.64
C ASP A 122 -8.27 -0.25 -9.96
N MET A 123 -7.35 -1.23 -9.98
CA MET A 123 -6.62 -1.68 -11.20
C MET A 123 -7.54 -2.11 -12.35
N ARG A 124 -8.72 -2.65 -12.04
CA ARG A 124 -9.76 -3.02 -13.01
C ARG A 124 -10.19 -1.82 -13.86
N SER A 125 -10.36 -0.69 -13.20
CA SER A 125 -10.82 0.57 -13.78
C SER A 125 -9.80 1.16 -14.73
N PHE A 126 -8.51 1.00 -14.43
CA PHE A 126 -7.45 1.48 -15.30
C PHE A 126 -7.43 0.79 -16.66
N ILE A 127 -7.58 -0.55 -16.67
CA ILE A 127 -7.64 -1.34 -17.91
C ILE A 127 -8.88 -0.93 -18.73
N VAL A 128 -10.02 -0.74 -18.07
CA VAL A 128 -11.27 -0.30 -18.73
C VAL A 128 -11.12 1.11 -19.29
N LEU A 129 -10.64 2.08 -18.48
CA LEU A 129 -10.48 3.47 -18.89
C LEU A 129 -9.53 3.62 -20.06
N SER A 130 -8.37 2.96 -20.02
CA SER A 130 -7.36 3.06 -21.08
C SER A 130 -7.87 2.47 -22.41
N ASN A 131 -8.58 1.35 -22.35
CA ASN A 131 -9.16 0.72 -23.55
C ASN A 131 -10.29 1.58 -24.13
N ILE A 132 -11.19 2.11 -23.29
CA ILE A 132 -12.27 3.00 -23.73
C ILE A 132 -11.67 4.27 -24.34
N LYS A 133 -10.70 4.90 -23.67
CA LYS A 133 -10.06 6.13 -24.17
C LYS A 133 -9.40 5.94 -25.53
N LYS A 134 -8.76 4.79 -25.77
CA LYS A 134 -8.21 4.45 -27.09
C LYS A 134 -9.31 4.38 -28.14
N LYS A 135 -10.38 3.63 -27.85
CA LYS A 135 -11.50 3.45 -28.78
C LYS A 135 -12.25 4.75 -29.07
N LEU A 136 -12.43 5.59 -28.06
CA LEU A 136 -13.02 6.92 -28.23
C LEU A 136 -12.13 7.85 -29.06
N LYS A 137 -10.80 7.73 -28.96
CA LYS A 137 -9.86 8.47 -29.82
C LYS A 137 -9.86 7.97 -31.27
N GLU A 138 -9.98 6.66 -31.47
CA GLU A 138 -10.17 6.08 -32.81
C GLU A 138 -11.47 6.64 -33.43
N LEU A 139 -12.59 6.53 -32.70
CA LEU A 139 -13.88 7.10 -33.12
C LEU A 139 -13.80 8.61 -33.38
N GLU A 140 -13.12 9.38 -32.52
CA GLU A 140 -12.91 10.82 -32.73
C GLU A 140 -12.16 11.08 -34.04
N SER A 141 -11.14 10.28 -34.35
CA SER A 141 -10.40 10.40 -35.62
C SER A 141 -11.28 10.07 -36.82
N ASP A 142 -12.09 9.01 -36.72
CA ASP A 142 -12.99 8.58 -37.81
C ASP A 142 -14.09 9.62 -38.07
N VAL A 143 -14.74 10.11 -37.00
CA VAL A 143 -15.73 11.19 -37.08
C VAL A 143 -15.11 12.48 -37.64
N ARG A 144 -13.85 12.76 -37.30
CA ARG A 144 -13.12 13.92 -37.83
C ARG A 144 -12.86 13.77 -39.34
N GLU A 145 -12.43 12.61 -39.80
CA GLU A 145 -12.19 12.35 -41.23
C GLU A 145 -13.48 12.46 -42.05
N GLU A 146 -14.59 11.91 -41.56
CA GLU A 146 -15.87 12.03 -42.26
C GLU A 146 -16.40 13.47 -42.27
N ARG A 147 -16.31 14.21 -41.16
CA ARG A 147 -16.81 15.59 -41.08
C ARG A 147 -16.01 16.59 -41.92
N ILE A 148 -14.71 16.36 -42.12
CA ILE A 148 -13.87 17.17 -43.05
C ILE A 148 -14.40 17.10 -44.49
N THR A 149 -15.04 15.98 -44.86
CA THR A 149 -15.60 15.79 -46.20
C THR A 149 -16.87 16.63 -46.44
N TYR A 150 -17.55 17.08 -45.38
CA TYR A 150 -18.89 17.70 -45.50
C TYR A 150 -18.96 19.22 -45.34
N THR A 151 -18.01 19.96 -44.71
CA THR A 151 -18.03 21.45 -44.69
C THR A 151 -16.70 22.07 -44.19
N ASP A 152 -16.24 23.15 -44.84
CA ASP A 152 -15.33 24.17 -44.28
C ASP A 152 -15.94 24.81 -43.01
N ALA A 153 -15.68 24.30 -41.80
CA ALA A 153 -15.74 25.09 -40.55
C ALA A 153 -15.48 24.28 -39.27
N GLU A 154 -14.58 24.86 -38.47
CA GLU A 154 -14.45 24.86 -37.01
C GLU A 154 -14.24 23.53 -36.25
N ILE A 155 -13.13 23.58 -35.49
CA ILE A 155 -12.41 22.51 -34.83
C ILE A 155 -13.23 21.99 -33.65
N PHE A 156 -13.56 20.69 -33.67
CA PHE A 156 -14.10 19.98 -32.52
C PHE A 156 -12.98 19.57 -31.57
N GLU A 157 -13.13 19.83 -30.28
CA GLU A 157 -12.30 19.27 -29.21
C GLU A 157 -13.18 18.36 -28.36
N VAL A 158 -12.91 17.05 -28.38
CA VAL A 158 -13.58 16.11 -27.47
C VAL A 158 -13.00 16.33 -26.08
N VAL A 159 -13.71 17.14 -25.28
CA VAL A 159 -13.36 17.36 -23.87
C VAL A 159 -13.75 16.10 -23.08
N VAL A 160 -12.82 15.16 -22.96
CA VAL A 160 -12.88 14.12 -21.94
C VAL A 160 -12.67 14.82 -20.60
N ILE A 161 -13.76 15.14 -19.89
CA ILE A 161 -13.68 15.68 -18.53
C ILE A 161 -13.25 14.55 -17.60
N GLU A 162 -11.94 14.33 -17.49
CA GLU A 162 -11.33 13.49 -16.48
C GLU A 162 -11.57 14.15 -15.11
N LYS A 163 -12.53 13.64 -14.33
CA LYS A 163 -12.69 14.06 -12.93
C LYS A 163 -11.72 13.35 -11.98
N SER A 164 -10.68 12.69 -12.50
CA SER A 164 -9.60 12.14 -11.69
C SER A 164 -8.26 12.49 -12.32
N ASP A 165 -7.70 13.61 -11.85
CA ASP A 165 -6.39 14.16 -12.21
C ASP A 165 -5.20 13.27 -11.79
N LYS A 166 -5.45 12.02 -11.39
CA LYS A 166 -4.42 11.09 -10.92
C LYS A 166 -4.12 10.11 -12.03
N LYS A 167 -2.93 10.26 -12.64
CA LYS A 167 -2.28 9.24 -13.48
C LYS A 167 -2.49 7.87 -12.85
N THR A 168 -3.36 7.05 -13.45
CA THR A 168 -3.65 5.68 -13.03
C THR A 168 -2.46 4.79 -13.38
N VAL A 169 -1.37 4.92 -12.63
CA VAL A 169 -0.38 3.85 -12.48
C VAL A 169 -1.10 2.67 -11.79
N PRO A 170 -0.70 1.38 -11.87
CA PRO A 170 -1.26 0.35 -11.01
C PRO A 170 -0.90 0.64 -9.55
N ILE A 171 -1.71 1.52 -8.96
CA ILE A 171 -1.82 1.90 -7.55
C ILE A 171 -1.82 0.62 -6.71
N ASP A 172 -2.50 -0.42 -7.18
CA ASP A 172 -2.64 -1.71 -6.50
C ASP A 172 -1.32 -2.48 -6.35
N ILE A 173 -0.35 -2.36 -7.26
CA ILE A 173 0.93 -3.09 -7.12
C ILE A 173 1.81 -2.41 -6.07
N ILE A 174 1.93 -1.08 -6.15
CA ILE A 174 2.78 -0.32 -5.24
C ILE A 174 2.17 -0.28 -3.85
N TYR A 175 0.89 0.07 -3.73
CA TYR A 175 0.24 0.19 -2.43
C TYR A 175 -0.24 -1.17 -1.89
N GLY A 176 -0.57 -2.13 -2.76
CA GLY A 176 -1.03 -3.47 -2.37
C GLY A 176 0.05 -4.42 -1.94
N ILE A 177 1.23 -4.39 -2.57
CA ILE A 177 2.27 -5.40 -2.30
C ILE A 177 3.57 -4.74 -1.84
N LEU A 178 4.07 -3.77 -2.60
CA LEU A 178 5.41 -3.21 -2.36
C LEU A 178 5.48 -2.47 -1.02
N LEU A 179 4.54 -1.56 -0.76
CA LEU A 179 4.52 -0.75 0.45
C LEU A 179 4.35 -1.60 1.72
N PRO A 180 3.41 -2.56 1.80
CA PRO A 180 3.32 -3.46 2.95
C PRO A 180 4.58 -4.29 3.20
N LEU A 181 5.19 -4.80 2.13
CA LEU A 181 6.42 -5.58 2.23
C LEU A 181 7.58 -4.73 2.79
N LEU A 182 7.71 -3.49 2.33
CA LEU A 182 8.72 -2.55 2.84
C LEU A 182 8.48 -2.17 4.30
N ILE A 183 7.24 -1.91 4.69
CA ILE A 183 6.94 -1.56 6.09
C ILE A 183 7.27 -2.74 7.02
N ILE A 184 6.98 -3.96 6.59
CA ILE A 184 7.33 -5.17 7.34
C ILE A 184 8.85 -5.35 7.39
N SER A 185 9.57 -5.04 6.30
CA SER A 185 11.04 -5.00 6.31
C SER A 185 11.58 -4.06 7.39
N ILE A 186 11.07 -2.82 7.47
CA ILE A 186 11.46 -1.84 8.51
C ILE A 186 11.23 -2.41 9.92
N ALA A 187 10.08 -3.05 10.14
CA ALA A 187 9.73 -3.65 11.43
C ALA A 187 10.64 -4.85 11.79
N VAL A 188 10.94 -5.71 10.81
CA VAL A 188 11.83 -6.88 10.97
C VAL A 188 13.26 -6.45 11.24
N MET A 189 13.75 -5.43 10.52
CA MET A 189 15.08 -4.85 10.72
C MET A 189 15.21 -4.25 12.13
N SER A 190 14.16 -3.56 12.58
CA SER A 190 14.07 -3.02 13.94
C SER A 190 14.14 -4.12 15.01
N GLY A 191 13.37 -5.20 14.86
CA GLY A 191 13.42 -6.35 15.75
C GLY A 191 14.82 -6.99 15.80
N ASN A 192 15.44 -7.23 14.66
CA ASN A 192 16.80 -7.78 14.57
C ASN A 192 17.85 -6.88 15.23
N LEU A 193 17.72 -5.55 15.10
CA LEU A 193 18.59 -4.60 15.79
C LEU A 193 18.45 -4.72 17.30
N VAL A 194 17.22 -4.86 17.82
CA VAL A 194 17.00 -5.06 19.26
C VAL A 194 17.61 -6.39 19.73
N ILE A 195 17.46 -7.48 18.99
CA ILE A 195 18.13 -8.77 19.31
C ILE A 195 19.63 -8.56 19.43
N ASN A 196 20.25 -7.92 18.44
CA ASN A 196 21.68 -7.67 18.46
C ASN A 196 22.07 -6.78 19.66
N LEU A 197 21.32 -5.72 19.96
CA LEU A 197 21.63 -4.84 21.07
C LEU A 197 21.45 -5.52 22.44
N VAL A 198 20.44 -6.39 22.59
CA VAL A 198 20.14 -7.08 23.85
C VAL A 198 21.12 -8.24 24.05
N VAL A 199 21.22 -9.13 23.06
CA VAL A 199 22.04 -10.34 23.18
C VAL A 199 23.52 -10.03 23.26
N ASN A 200 24.03 -9.01 22.53
CA ASN A 200 25.42 -8.60 22.66
C ASN A 200 25.77 -8.22 24.11
N GLU A 201 24.88 -7.57 24.86
CA GLU A 201 25.16 -7.17 26.25
C GLU A 201 25.07 -8.37 27.22
N ILE A 202 24.22 -9.36 26.90
CA ILE A 202 24.12 -10.63 27.64
C ILE A 202 25.37 -11.48 27.42
N GLU A 203 25.78 -11.68 26.17
CA GLU A 203 26.94 -12.51 25.79
C GLU A 203 28.26 -11.91 26.31
N ASN A 204 28.41 -10.58 26.27
CA ASN A 204 29.62 -9.90 26.75
C ASN A 204 29.68 -9.75 28.29
N LYS A 205 28.76 -10.38 29.05
CA LYS A 205 28.62 -10.28 30.53
C LYS A 205 28.56 -8.86 31.08
N THR A 206 28.29 -7.89 30.21
CA THR A 206 28.21 -6.48 30.57
C THR A 206 26.87 -6.17 31.21
N TYR A 207 25.87 -7.03 30.97
CA TYR A 207 24.60 -7.07 31.67
C TYR A 207 24.75 -7.08 33.20
N ASP A 208 25.59 -7.97 33.74
CA ASP A 208 25.81 -8.09 35.20
C ASP A 208 26.47 -6.83 35.80
N THR A 209 27.30 -6.16 34.99
CA THR A 209 27.93 -4.87 35.35
C THR A 209 26.95 -3.70 35.24
N LEU A 210 25.93 -3.81 34.38
CA LEU A 210 24.90 -2.79 34.17
C LEU A 210 23.76 -2.86 35.20
N ILE A 211 23.40 -4.03 35.71
CA ILE A 211 22.44 -4.18 36.81
C ILE A 211 23.04 -3.78 38.15
N SER A 212 24.37 -3.91 38.32
CA SER A 212 25.07 -3.41 39.51
C SER A 212 25.18 -1.89 39.54
N ALA A 213 25.02 -1.21 38.39
CA ALA A 213 24.64 0.19 38.37
C ALA A 213 23.12 0.32 38.68
N PRO A 214 22.66 1.37 39.38
CA PRO A 214 21.24 1.53 39.72
C PRO A 214 20.41 1.90 38.49
N VAL A 215 20.22 0.92 37.60
CA VAL A 215 19.44 0.96 36.37
C VAL A 215 18.48 -0.21 36.43
N GLU A 216 17.18 0.08 36.42
CA GLU A 216 16.15 -0.96 36.36
C GLU A 216 16.25 -1.73 35.02
N VAL A 217 16.00 -3.03 35.07
CA VAL A 217 15.95 -3.93 33.89
C VAL A 217 15.00 -3.39 32.81
N SER A 218 13.90 -2.75 33.22
CA SER A 218 12.95 -2.05 32.34
C SER A 218 13.61 -0.88 31.59
N GLY A 219 14.41 -0.06 32.27
CA GLY A 219 15.12 1.09 31.69
C GLY A 219 16.17 0.70 30.63
N PHE A 220 16.75 -0.48 30.76
CA PHE A 220 17.64 -1.07 29.74
C PHE A 220 16.88 -1.42 28.45
N ILE A 221 15.74 -2.12 28.58
CA ILE A 221 14.90 -2.49 27.43
C ILE A 221 14.34 -1.24 26.74
N TYR A 222 13.76 -0.30 27.51
CA TYR A 222 13.23 0.94 26.96
C TYR A 222 14.27 1.75 26.20
N GLY A 223 15.52 1.80 26.70
CA GLY A 223 16.62 2.47 26.00
C GLY A 223 16.89 1.85 24.62
N LYS A 224 16.89 0.53 24.52
CA LYS A 224 17.13 -0.20 23.25
C LYS A 224 15.95 -0.10 22.30
N THR A 225 14.74 -0.21 22.80
CA THR A 225 13.51 0.00 22.03
C THR A 225 13.45 1.41 21.46
N LEU A 226 13.81 2.44 22.22
CA LEU A 226 13.83 3.83 21.73
C LEU A 226 14.80 4.03 20.57
N VAL A 227 15.99 3.41 20.60
CA VAL A 227 16.94 3.47 19.48
C VAL A 227 16.33 2.88 18.23
N SER A 228 15.71 1.70 18.36
CA SER A 228 15.11 1.02 17.22
C SER A 228 13.90 1.78 16.66
N MET A 229 13.03 2.31 17.52
CA MET A 229 11.88 3.12 17.10
C MET A 229 12.30 4.41 16.40
N PHE A 230 13.36 5.07 16.89
CA PHE A 230 13.87 6.28 16.25
C PHE A 230 14.40 5.99 14.84
N LEU A 231 15.09 4.87 14.65
CA LEU A 231 15.57 4.45 13.33
C LEU A 231 14.41 4.08 12.40
N ALA A 232 13.41 3.35 12.90
CA ALA A 232 12.20 3.03 12.12
C ALA A 232 11.45 4.29 11.68
N LEU A 233 11.34 5.30 12.56
CA LEU A 233 10.74 6.59 12.25
C LEU A 233 11.49 7.31 11.12
N LEU A 234 12.83 7.29 11.17
CA LEU A 234 13.64 7.88 10.11
C LEU A 234 13.46 7.13 8.78
N GLN A 235 13.42 5.80 8.81
CA GLN A 235 13.20 4.97 7.63
C GLN A 235 11.85 5.25 6.98
N ILE A 236 10.76 5.29 7.75
CA ILE A 236 9.42 5.51 7.17
C ILE A 236 9.27 6.91 6.56
N ILE A 237 9.86 7.94 7.19
CA ILE A 237 9.89 9.29 6.63
C ILE A 237 10.60 9.30 5.27
N MET A 238 11.74 8.61 5.17
CA MET A 238 12.48 8.49 3.91
C MET A 238 11.69 7.73 2.83
N VAL A 239 11.02 6.63 3.20
CA VAL A 239 10.15 5.88 2.28
C VAL A 239 9.03 6.77 1.73
N VAL A 240 8.34 7.52 2.59
CA VAL A 240 7.28 8.45 2.18
C VAL A 240 7.84 9.53 1.24
N LEU A 241 9.04 10.06 1.52
CA LEU A 241 9.69 11.04 0.64
C LEU A 241 10.01 10.46 -0.74
N ILE A 242 10.55 9.24 -0.82
CA ILE A 242 10.87 8.59 -2.09
C ILE A 242 9.61 8.32 -2.92
N LEU A 243 8.53 7.88 -2.27
CA LEU A 243 7.24 7.68 -2.93
C LEU A 243 6.68 8.98 -3.50
N ASN A 244 6.74 10.07 -2.73
CA ASN A 244 6.32 11.39 -3.21
C ASN A 244 7.15 11.88 -4.40
N LEU A 245 8.47 11.66 -4.39
CA LEU A 245 9.34 11.96 -5.55
C LEU A 245 8.97 11.13 -6.79
N GLY A 246 8.45 9.92 -6.58
CA GLY A 246 7.93 9.05 -7.64
C GLY A 246 6.53 9.41 -8.16
N ASN A 247 5.93 10.53 -7.72
CA ASN A 247 4.52 10.90 -7.95
C ASN A 247 3.50 9.93 -7.31
N PHE A 248 3.90 9.16 -6.30
CA PHE A 248 3.01 8.31 -5.50
C PHE A 248 2.58 9.07 -4.26
N THR A 249 1.48 9.82 -4.36
CA THR A 249 0.95 10.60 -3.23
C THR A 249 0.29 9.70 -2.20
N ILE A 250 0.78 9.71 -0.96
CA ILE A 250 0.09 9.10 0.17
C ILE A 250 -0.88 10.13 0.73
N ASN A 251 -2.19 9.86 0.68
CA ASN A 251 -3.19 10.81 1.18
C ASN A 251 -3.06 11.05 2.69
N ASN A 252 -2.69 10.02 3.48
CA ASN A 252 -2.64 10.09 4.95
C ASN A 252 -1.31 9.59 5.54
N PRO A 253 -0.21 10.34 5.38
CA PRO A 253 1.10 9.91 5.86
C PRO A 253 1.16 9.78 7.38
N PHE A 254 0.36 10.57 8.11
CA PHE A 254 0.35 10.55 9.58
C PHE A 254 -0.15 9.22 10.16
N PHE A 255 -1.31 8.73 9.71
CA PHE A 255 -1.85 7.44 10.14
C PHE A 255 -0.98 6.27 9.72
N LEU A 256 -0.36 6.37 8.54
CA LEU A 256 0.60 5.37 8.05
C LEU A 256 1.83 5.28 8.98
N ILE A 257 2.39 6.41 9.41
CA ILE A 257 3.53 6.42 10.36
C ILE A 257 3.14 5.78 11.70
N ILE A 258 1.96 6.08 12.24
CA ILE A 258 1.47 5.47 13.48
C ILE A 258 1.36 3.95 13.33
N LEU A 259 0.80 3.50 12.22
CA LEU A 259 0.62 2.09 11.92
C LEU A 259 1.98 1.38 11.78
N VAL A 260 2.94 1.97 11.07
CA VAL A 260 4.31 1.45 10.96
C VAL A 260 4.97 1.34 12.32
N LEU A 261 4.89 2.38 13.15
CA LEU A 261 5.44 2.36 14.50
C LEU A 261 4.79 1.27 15.35
N SER A 262 3.48 1.06 15.21
CA SER A 262 2.75 0.01 15.91
C SER A 262 3.25 -1.39 15.52
N TYR A 263 3.42 -1.65 14.22
CA TYR A 263 4.02 -2.91 13.75
C TYR A 263 5.47 -3.05 14.21
N THR A 264 6.29 -1.99 14.13
CA THR A 264 7.67 -2.05 14.63
C THR A 264 7.72 -2.43 16.10
N LEU A 265 6.78 -1.93 16.92
CA LEU A 265 6.70 -2.27 18.34
C LEU A 265 6.30 -3.74 18.55
N ILE A 266 5.40 -4.30 17.74
CA ILE A 266 5.05 -5.74 17.76
C ILE A 266 6.30 -6.59 17.48
N PHE A 267 7.06 -6.28 16.43
CA PHE A 267 8.27 -7.01 16.08
C PHE A 267 9.38 -6.84 17.12
N ILE A 268 9.56 -5.64 17.69
CA ILE A 268 10.48 -5.41 18.81
C ILE A 268 10.09 -6.29 20.01
N SER A 269 8.81 -6.42 20.29
CA SER A 269 8.32 -7.26 21.39
C SER A 269 8.63 -8.74 21.15
N ALA A 270 8.42 -9.24 19.93
CA ALA A 270 8.81 -10.59 19.55
C ALA A 270 10.34 -10.80 19.68
N ALA A 271 11.14 -9.82 19.27
CA ALA A 271 12.59 -9.82 19.43
C ALA A 271 13.06 -9.88 20.89
N ILE A 272 12.39 -9.15 21.79
CA ILE A 272 12.66 -9.19 23.24
C ILE A 272 12.35 -10.58 23.80
N ILE A 273 11.22 -11.17 23.43
CA ILE A 273 10.82 -12.53 23.84
C ILE A 273 11.85 -13.56 23.34
N SER A 274 12.23 -13.49 22.06
CA SER A 274 13.25 -14.38 21.49
C SER A 274 14.59 -14.25 22.22
N SER A 275 15.02 -13.02 22.51
CA SER A 275 16.27 -12.76 23.24
C SER A 275 16.24 -13.32 24.66
N ALA A 276 15.08 -13.29 25.33
CA ALA A 276 14.89 -13.86 26.67
C ALA A 276 14.98 -15.40 26.68
N ILE A 277 14.60 -16.06 25.59
CA ILE A 277 14.57 -17.54 25.52
C ILE A 277 15.97 -18.10 25.29
N THR A 278 16.68 -17.60 24.27
CA THR A 278 17.81 -18.34 23.70
C THR A 278 19.19 -17.81 24.10
N LYS A 279 19.27 -16.60 24.71
CA LYS A 279 20.49 -15.96 25.27
C LYS A 279 21.73 -15.91 24.35
N THR A 280 21.60 -16.36 23.11
CA THR A 280 22.63 -16.48 22.08
C THR A 280 22.08 -15.89 20.78
N ARG A 281 22.93 -15.19 20.03
CA ARG A 281 22.47 -14.33 18.92
C ARG A 281 21.79 -15.13 17.81
N ASP A 282 22.44 -16.18 17.34
CA ASP A 282 21.95 -16.97 16.19
C ASP A 282 20.63 -17.67 16.51
N HIS A 283 20.51 -18.24 17.71
CA HIS A 283 19.28 -18.90 18.12
C HIS A 283 18.15 -17.91 18.39
N ALA A 284 18.43 -16.71 18.90
CA ALA A 284 17.41 -15.66 19.06
C ALA A 284 16.87 -15.18 17.70
N GLN A 285 17.74 -15.04 16.69
CA GLN A 285 17.33 -14.70 15.33
C GLN A 285 16.47 -15.80 14.69
N ASN A 286 16.82 -17.07 14.91
CA ASN A 286 16.01 -18.19 14.43
C ASN A 286 14.61 -18.23 15.06
N VAL A 287 14.50 -18.02 16.38
CA VAL A 287 13.19 -17.95 17.06
C VAL A 287 12.39 -16.74 16.56
N PHE A 288 13.04 -15.60 16.36
CA PHE A 288 12.40 -14.41 15.79
C PHE A 288 11.89 -14.64 14.35
N ALA A 289 12.63 -15.38 13.53
CA ALA A 289 12.18 -15.75 12.19
C ALA A 289 10.91 -16.62 12.21
N VAL A 290 10.74 -17.49 13.22
CA VAL A 290 9.50 -18.27 13.40
C VAL A 290 8.30 -17.36 13.63
N PHE A 291 8.45 -16.28 14.40
CA PHE A 291 7.40 -15.28 14.63
C PHE A 291 7.02 -14.49 13.36
N LEU A 292 7.90 -14.44 12.37
CA LEU A 292 7.71 -13.66 11.14
C LEU A 292 6.74 -14.37 10.16
N PHE A 293 6.71 -15.70 10.14
CA PHE A 293 5.86 -16.49 9.23
C PHE A 293 4.37 -16.12 9.23
N PRO A 294 3.66 -16.04 10.37
CA PRO A 294 2.24 -15.68 10.36
C PRO A 294 1.99 -14.28 9.80
N PHE A 295 2.89 -13.33 10.05
CA PHE A 295 2.77 -11.97 9.49
C PHE A 295 2.97 -11.96 7.99
N VAL A 296 3.94 -12.70 7.45
CA VAL A 296 4.13 -12.83 6.00
C VAL A 296 2.95 -13.55 5.34
N ALA A 297 2.41 -14.57 5.99
CA ALA A 297 1.20 -15.23 5.52
C ALA A 297 0.03 -14.24 5.39
N MET A 298 -0.12 -13.31 6.34
CA MET A 298 -1.15 -12.25 6.27
C MET A 298 -0.92 -11.21 5.16
N ILE A 299 0.25 -11.16 4.52
CA ILE A 299 0.52 -10.31 3.34
C ILE A 299 0.07 -11.00 2.05
N LEU A 300 0.09 -12.35 2.00
CA LEU A 300 -0.27 -13.04 0.78
C LEU A 300 -1.72 -12.74 0.40
N PRO A 301 -2.02 -12.47 -0.88
CA PRO A 301 -3.37 -12.30 -1.35
C PRO A 301 -4.09 -13.64 -1.18
N PHE A 302 -4.74 -13.83 -0.03
CA PHE A 302 -5.68 -14.93 0.16
C PHE A 302 -6.81 -14.74 -0.85
N SER A 303 -7.34 -15.83 -1.40
CA SER A 303 -8.53 -15.76 -2.25
C SER A 303 -9.64 -15.01 -1.51
N PHE A 304 -10.34 -14.11 -2.22
CA PHE A 304 -11.41 -13.27 -1.67
C PHE A 304 -12.49 -14.06 -0.90
N GLU A 305 -12.70 -15.34 -1.23
CA GLU A 305 -13.63 -16.25 -0.55
C GLU A 305 -13.24 -16.63 0.90
N LEU A 306 -11.95 -16.73 1.23
CA LEU A 306 -11.50 -16.99 2.61
C LEU A 306 -11.50 -15.71 3.45
N ILE A 307 -11.29 -14.57 2.79
CA ILE A 307 -11.25 -13.24 3.37
C ILE A 307 -12.63 -12.86 3.91
N GLU A 308 -13.72 -13.02 3.14
CA GLU A 308 -15.09 -12.71 3.57
C GLU A 308 -15.54 -13.47 4.84
N LYS A 309 -15.11 -14.73 5.02
CA LYS A 309 -15.45 -15.54 6.20
C LYS A 309 -14.78 -15.08 7.49
N ILE A 310 -13.73 -14.26 7.38
CA ILE A 310 -12.84 -13.86 8.48
C ILE A 310 -13.17 -12.43 8.96
N GLY A 311 -14.03 -11.69 8.25
CA GLY A 311 -14.75 -10.49 8.68
C GLY A 311 -13.93 -9.47 9.48
N PHE A 312 -14.01 -9.55 10.81
CA PHE A 312 -13.32 -8.65 11.73
C PHE A 312 -11.79 -8.68 11.63
N LEU A 313 -11.20 -9.83 11.34
CA LEU A 313 -9.73 -9.99 11.27
C LEU A 313 -9.12 -9.31 10.03
N ILE A 314 -9.91 -9.06 8.97
CA ILE A 314 -9.46 -8.33 7.77
C ILE A 314 -9.09 -6.88 8.14
N ASN A 315 -9.89 -6.25 9.00
CA ASN A 315 -9.66 -4.87 9.44
C ASN A 315 -8.44 -4.74 10.36
N LEU A 316 -7.80 -5.85 10.73
CA LEU A 316 -6.53 -5.91 11.46
C LEU A 316 -5.35 -6.29 10.55
N MET A 317 -5.62 -6.71 9.31
CA MET A 317 -4.57 -7.13 8.40
C MET A 317 -3.70 -5.94 7.97
N PRO A 318 -2.36 -6.07 8.04
CA PRO A 318 -1.45 -5.00 7.65
C PRO A 318 -1.69 -4.52 6.23
N ILE A 319 -1.90 -5.45 5.30
CA ILE A 319 -2.08 -5.15 3.88
C ILE A 319 -3.32 -4.28 3.63
N TYR A 320 -4.47 -4.64 4.24
CA TYR A 320 -5.74 -3.94 4.07
C TYR A 320 -5.70 -2.53 4.66
N LEU A 321 -5.11 -2.35 5.83
CA LEU A 321 -4.98 -1.03 6.44
C LEU A 321 -4.00 -0.14 5.66
N MET A 322 -2.87 -0.71 5.21
CA MET A 322 -1.84 0.05 4.48
C MET A 322 -2.31 0.48 3.09
N THR A 323 -2.99 -0.40 2.34
CA THR A 323 -3.58 -0.04 1.05
C THR A 323 -4.61 1.05 1.21
N SER A 324 -5.57 0.83 2.11
CA SER A 324 -6.71 1.74 2.27
C SER A 324 -6.28 3.13 2.75
N LEU A 325 -5.29 3.22 3.64
CA LEU A 325 -4.71 4.49 4.09
C LEU A 325 -3.93 5.22 2.98
N SER A 326 -3.32 4.47 2.06
CA SER A 326 -2.51 5.02 0.98
C SER A 326 -3.36 5.55 -0.17
N VAL A 327 -4.40 4.79 -0.56
CA VAL A 327 -5.40 5.20 -1.56
C VAL A 327 -6.25 6.37 -1.03
N GLY A 328 -6.43 6.44 0.29
CA GLY A 328 -7.10 7.55 0.97
C GLY A 328 -8.58 7.31 1.26
N ASN A 329 -9.02 6.05 1.21
CA ASN A 329 -10.34 5.64 1.65
C ASN A 329 -10.35 5.62 3.20
N ILE A 330 -10.59 6.77 3.84
CA ILE A 330 -10.69 6.85 5.30
C ILE A 330 -12.13 6.49 5.69
N ASN A 331 -12.33 5.25 6.12
CA ASN A 331 -13.57 4.83 6.75
C ASN A 331 -13.38 4.65 8.27
N TYR A 332 -14.48 4.70 9.03
CA TYR A 332 -14.47 4.51 10.49
C TYR A 332 -13.79 3.20 10.88
N ASP A 333 -14.03 2.13 10.12
CA ASP A 333 -13.45 0.80 10.36
C ASP A 333 -11.92 0.77 10.24
N ILE A 334 -11.34 1.57 9.33
CA ILE A 334 -9.90 1.63 9.12
C ILE A 334 -9.23 2.38 10.27
N ILE A 335 -9.81 3.50 10.71
CA ILE A 335 -9.31 4.23 11.89
C ILE A 335 -9.38 3.34 13.13
N LEU A 336 -10.49 2.61 13.30
CA LEU A 336 -10.64 1.64 14.38
C LEU A 336 -9.56 0.55 14.31
N GLY A 337 -9.25 0.05 13.11
CA GLY A 337 -8.16 -0.91 12.88
C GLY A 337 -6.78 -0.37 13.26
N VAL A 338 -6.46 0.88 12.89
CA VAL A 338 -5.19 1.54 13.28
C VAL A 338 -5.10 1.71 14.80
N ILE A 339 -6.18 2.12 15.45
CA ILE A 339 -6.22 2.30 16.91
C ILE A 339 -6.09 0.94 17.61
N SER A 340 -6.80 -0.08 17.12
CA SER A 340 -6.75 -1.44 17.67
C SER A 340 -5.34 -2.03 17.56
N THR A 341 -4.69 -1.90 16.41
CA THR A 341 -3.30 -2.34 16.21
C THR A 341 -2.32 -1.59 17.10
N ALA A 342 -2.50 -0.28 17.28
CA ALA A 342 -1.69 0.51 18.21
C ALA A 342 -1.85 0.05 19.67
N ILE A 343 -3.08 -0.14 20.14
CA ILE A 343 -3.37 -0.65 21.50
C ILE A 343 -2.77 -2.04 21.69
N PHE A 344 -2.98 -2.93 20.73
CA PHE A 344 -2.45 -4.28 20.75
C PHE A 344 -0.91 -4.30 20.82
N SER A 345 -0.25 -3.41 20.07
CA SER A 345 1.21 -3.29 20.09
C SER A 345 1.75 -2.89 21.47
N ILE A 346 1.07 -1.98 22.17
CA ILE A 346 1.45 -1.53 23.52
C ILE A 346 1.26 -2.67 24.53
N ILE A 347 0.14 -3.40 24.45
CA ILE A 347 -0.14 -4.53 25.34
C ILE A 347 0.93 -5.62 25.19
N ILE A 348 1.25 -6.03 23.96
CA ILE A 348 2.29 -7.02 23.69
C ILE A 348 3.64 -6.53 24.21
N PHE A 349 3.96 -5.25 24.02
CA PHE A 349 5.23 -4.70 24.48
C PHE A 349 5.38 -4.77 26.00
N VAL A 350 4.36 -4.38 26.76
CA VAL A 350 4.36 -4.48 28.23
C VAL A 350 4.52 -5.94 28.66
N LEU A 351 3.81 -6.86 28.00
CA LEU A 351 3.89 -8.30 28.29
C LEU A 351 5.29 -8.87 27.99
N SER A 352 5.91 -8.45 26.88
CA SER A 352 7.28 -8.84 26.52
C SER A 352 8.31 -8.37 27.55
N CYS A 353 8.16 -7.15 28.07
CA CYS A 353 9.04 -6.61 29.10
C CYS A 353 8.89 -7.40 30.41
N ARG A 354 7.67 -7.83 30.75
CA ARG A 354 7.41 -8.66 31.93
C ARG A 354 8.05 -10.04 31.81
N ILE A 355 7.87 -10.72 30.67
CA ILE A 355 8.50 -12.03 30.39
C ILE A 355 10.02 -11.94 30.47
N PHE A 356 10.61 -10.89 29.89
CA PHE A 356 12.05 -10.69 29.91
C PHE A 356 12.57 -10.54 31.36
N ARG A 357 11.84 -9.80 32.20
CA ARG A 357 12.18 -9.63 33.61
C ARG A 357 12.13 -10.96 34.38
N GLU A 358 11.09 -11.76 34.16
CA GLU A 358 10.89 -13.05 34.87
C GLU A 358 11.92 -14.12 34.48
N LYS A 359 12.46 -14.10 33.24
CA LYS A 359 13.42 -15.12 32.76
C LYS A 359 14.89 -14.82 33.01
N ILE A 360 15.22 -13.59 33.36
CA ILE A 360 16.62 -13.13 33.47
C ILE A 360 17.02 -12.80 34.91
N GLN A 361 16.05 -12.64 35.83
CA GLN A 361 16.27 -12.87 37.26
C GLN A 361 16.42 -14.36 37.53
#